data_AF-A0A2N5IZ02-F1
#
_entry.id   AF-A0A2N5IZ02-F1
#
_cell.length_a   1.000
_cell.length_b   1.000
_cell.length_c   1.000
_cell.angle_alpha   90.00
_cell.angle_beta   90.00
_cell.angle_gamma   90.00
#
_symmetry.space_group_name_H-M   'P 1'
#
loop_
_entity.id
_entity.type
_entity.pdbx_description
1 polymer ?
#
loop_
_entity_poly.entity_id
_entity_poly.type
_entity_poly.pdbx_seq_one_letter_code
_entity_poly.pdbx_strand_id
1 'polypeptide(L)'
;MKAILWRDWRIFRTSPFCWGTSALFLTTMLLTVAFLTSTPGGGNDAGISDGSVFAMICAPFTGWSATYVTLHTLDANRSLFSESANAAGGEHAGDGTMELFRCSGRPMLEYCLAKSLLPMAVAETMTLLLMAYLAWCGLMTAHGTVSITDVLFALVAPLTTAFALEEMLLVIGGGALGMTVGMLVSPVLVVGFVGLCLRLPLGCAPAAALGFGLAMAAVTMALARRRYPDTLRPVRE
;
A
#
# COMPACT_ATOMS: atom_id res chain seq x y z
N MET A 1 -15.32 -3.16 11.04
CA MET A 1 -14.12 -2.38 10.69
C MET A 1 -13.17 -2.16 11.87
N LYS A 2 -13.55 -1.46 12.95
CA LYS A 2 -12.65 -1.13 14.08
C LYS A 2 -11.90 -2.32 14.70
N ALA A 3 -12.57 -3.46 14.89
CA ALA A 3 -11.95 -4.65 15.48
C ALA A 3 -10.85 -5.29 14.61
N ILE A 4 -11.07 -5.34 13.28
CA ILE A 4 -10.09 -5.88 12.31
C ILE A 4 -8.84 -4.99 12.30
N LEU A 5 -9.04 -3.67 12.16
CA LEU A 5 -7.96 -2.71 12.18
C LEU A 5 -7.17 -2.76 13.50
N TRP A 6 -7.86 -2.91 14.64
CA TRP A 6 -7.21 -2.98 15.94
C TRP A 6 -6.35 -4.24 16.11
N ARG A 7 -6.83 -5.38 15.59
CA ARG A 7 -6.05 -6.63 15.56
C ARG A 7 -4.81 -6.48 14.67
N ASP A 8 -4.99 -5.98 13.45
CA ASP A 8 -3.89 -5.80 12.50
C ASP A 8 -2.84 -4.83 13.04
N TRP A 9 -3.28 -3.74 13.68
CA TRP A 9 -2.42 -2.82 14.41
C TRP A 9 -1.65 -3.50 15.54
N ARG A 10 -2.30 -4.36 16.33
CA ARG A 10 -1.64 -5.09 17.42
C ARG A 10 -0.56 -6.03 16.88
N ILE A 11 -0.83 -6.75 15.78
CA ILE A 11 0.14 -7.63 15.13
C ILE A 11 1.32 -6.81 14.59
N PHE A 12 1.03 -5.73 13.87
CA PHE A 12 2.03 -4.83 13.30
C PHE A 12 2.96 -4.27 14.39
N ARG A 13 2.40 -3.73 15.49
CA ARG A 13 3.21 -3.08 16.53
C ARG A 13 4.17 -4.04 17.23
N THR A 14 3.78 -5.32 17.39
CA THR A 14 4.57 -6.32 18.13
C THR A 14 5.53 -7.10 17.25
N SER A 15 5.38 -7.03 15.93
CA SER A 15 6.17 -7.83 15.00
C SER A 15 7.50 -7.14 14.69
N PRO A 16 8.66 -7.72 15.07
CA PRO A 16 9.96 -7.17 14.72
C PRO A 16 10.20 -7.21 13.21
N PHE A 17 9.54 -8.14 12.50
CA PHE A 17 9.59 -8.21 11.03
C PHE A 17 8.98 -6.97 10.39
N CYS A 18 7.82 -6.50 10.87
CA CYS A 18 7.16 -5.30 10.34
C CYS A 18 8.04 -4.06 10.54
N TRP A 19 8.62 -3.90 11.74
CA TRP A 19 9.53 -2.78 12.01
C TRP A 19 10.83 -2.86 11.23
N GLY A 20 11.46 -4.04 11.15
CA GLY A 20 12.70 -4.25 10.42
C GLY A 20 12.55 -3.99 8.92
N THR A 21 11.47 -4.48 8.31
CA THR A 21 11.17 -4.23 6.89
C THR A 21 10.81 -2.76 6.64
N SER A 22 10.02 -2.13 7.52
CA SER A 22 9.74 -0.68 7.44
C SER A 22 11.02 0.14 7.45
N ALA A 23 11.91 -0.15 8.40
CA ALA A 23 13.19 0.54 8.54
C ALA A 23 14.08 0.30 7.32
N LEU A 24 14.15 -0.93 6.80
CA LEU A 24 14.91 -1.26 5.59
C LEU A 24 14.41 -0.42 4.41
N PHE A 25 13.11 -0.49 4.08
CA PHE A 25 12.56 0.25 2.95
C PHE A 25 12.76 1.76 3.08
N LEU A 26 12.46 2.32 4.25
CA LEU A 26 12.62 3.76 4.49
C LEU A 26 14.10 4.17 4.36
N THR A 27 15.02 3.40 4.93
CA THR A 27 16.46 3.66 4.82
C THR A 27 16.94 3.57 3.37
N THR A 28 16.50 2.55 2.61
CA THR A 28 16.85 2.41 1.19
C THR A 28 16.32 3.59 0.36
N MET A 29 15.09 4.05 0.61
CA MET A 29 14.55 5.23 -0.07
C MET A 29 15.37 6.48 0.25
N LEU A 30 15.68 6.73 1.52
CA LEU A 30 16.49 7.87 1.93
C LEU A 30 17.91 7.84 1.34
N LEU A 31 18.55 6.67 1.33
CA LEU A 31 19.87 6.49 0.70
C LEU A 31 19.82 6.73 -0.80
N THR A 32 18.74 6.33 -1.47
CA THR A 32 18.56 6.57 -2.91
C THR A 32 18.43 8.06 -3.20
N VAL A 33 17.64 8.78 -2.41
CA VAL A 33 17.53 10.25 -2.50
C VAL A 33 18.89 10.91 -2.25
N ALA A 34 19.61 10.50 -1.20
CA ALA A 34 20.93 11.05 -0.86
C ALA A 34 21.97 10.77 -1.96
N PHE A 35 21.96 9.58 -2.55
CA PHE A 35 22.86 9.22 -3.65
C PHE A 35 22.59 10.06 -4.90
N LEU A 36 21.32 10.19 -5.30
CA LEU A 36 20.95 10.92 -6.52
C LEU A 36 21.14 12.44 -6.39
N THR A 37 21.08 12.96 -5.17
CA THR A 37 21.30 14.40 -4.87
C THR A 37 22.77 14.74 -4.62
N SER A 38 23.62 13.76 -4.31
CA SER A 38 25.06 13.96 -4.07
C SER A 38 25.95 13.81 -5.31
N THR A 39 25.39 13.34 -6.44
CA THR A 39 26.11 13.25 -7.71
C THR A 39 26.50 14.65 -8.24
N PRO A 40 27.80 15.02 -8.28
CA PRO A 40 28.24 16.33 -8.73
C PRO A 40 28.04 16.41 -10.25
N GLY A 41 27.19 17.33 -10.70
CA GLY A 41 26.86 17.53 -12.12
C GLY A 41 25.37 17.47 -12.46
N GLY A 42 24.50 17.15 -11.50
CA GLY A 42 23.05 17.04 -11.67
C GLY A 42 22.26 18.32 -11.42
N GLY A 43 22.86 19.50 -11.61
CA GLY A 43 22.06 20.73 -11.75
C GLY A 43 21.31 20.61 -13.07
N ASN A 44 20.06 20.16 -13.01
CA ASN A 44 19.27 19.96 -14.21
C ASN A 44 18.96 21.36 -14.78
N ASP A 45 19.62 21.73 -15.88
CA ASP A 45 19.39 22.96 -16.66
C ASP A 45 17.93 23.12 -17.15
N ALA A 46 17.03 22.20 -16.79
CA ALA A 46 15.63 22.14 -17.15
C ALA A 46 14.68 22.90 -16.19
N GLY A 47 15.15 23.44 -15.07
CA GLY A 47 14.30 24.26 -14.17
C GLY A 47 13.11 23.51 -13.52
N ILE A 48 13.16 22.17 -13.51
CA ILE A 48 12.20 21.33 -12.79
C ILE A 48 12.71 21.22 -11.35
N SER A 49 11.86 21.46 -10.35
CA SER A 49 12.24 21.29 -8.95
C SER A 49 12.57 19.82 -8.69
N ASP A 50 13.84 19.48 -8.53
CA ASP A 50 14.32 18.10 -8.40
C ASP A 50 13.54 17.31 -7.34
N GLY A 51 13.14 17.97 -6.23
CA GLY A 51 12.32 17.36 -5.18
C GLY A 51 10.91 16.91 -5.58
N SER A 52 10.26 17.57 -6.56
CA SER A 52 8.91 17.20 -7.03
C SER A 52 8.92 15.90 -7.83
N VAL A 53 9.94 15.73 -8.69
CA VAL A 53 10.15 14.50 -9.46
C VAL A 53 10.50 13.34 -8.53
N PHE A 54 11.34 13.58 -7.51
CA PHE A 54 11.62 12.58 -6.48
C PHE A 54 10.36 12.19 -5.70
N ALA A 55 9.53 13.15 -5.30
CA ALA A 55 8.26 12.85 -4.65
C ALA A 55 7.33 12.04 -5.56
N MET A 56 7.27 12.38 -6.86
CA MET A 56 6.45 11.65 -7.83
C MET A 56 6.90 10.21 -8.04
N ILE A 57 8.21 9.97 -8.04
CA ILE A 57 8.76 8.61 -8.16
C ILE A 57 8.54 7.86 -6.85
N CYS A 58 8.90 8.43 -5.71
CA CYS A 58 8.96 7.70 -4.45
C CYS A 58 7.59 7.48 -3.78
N ALA A 59 6.63 8.38 -3.93
CA ALA A 59 5.33 8.26 -3.26
C ALA A 59 4.50 7.01 -3.69
N PRO A 60 4.50 6.60 -4.97
CA PRO A 60 3.94 5.29 -5.35
C PRO A 60 4.65 4.10 -4.69
N PHE A 61 5.97 4.18 -4.53
CA PHE A 61 6.79 3.12 -3.92
C PHE A 61 6.62 3.01 -2.41
N THR A 62 6.31 4.10 -1.69
CA THR A 62 5.96 4.01 -0.26
C THR A 62 4.69 3.20 -0.08
N GLY A 63 3.67 3.41 -0.92
CA GLY A 63 2.46 2.58 -0.93
C GLY A 63 2.72 1.11 -1.29
N TRP A 64 3.61 0.83 -2.25
CA TRP A 64 4.07 -0.53 -2.54
C TRP A 64 4.75 -1.18 -1.33
N SER A 65 5.72 -0.48 -0.73
CA SER A 65 6.47 -0.99 0.42
C SER A 65 5.57 -1.25 1.63
N ALA A 66 4.60 -0.37 1.89
CA ALA A 66 3.69 -0.48 3.03
C ALA A 66 2.88 -1.77 2.98
N THR A 67 2.38 -2.15 1.80
CA THR A 67 1.68 -3.43 1.59
C THR A 67 2.54 -4.64 1.97
N TYR A 68 3.83 -4.63 1.64
CA TYR A 68 4.76 -5.72 1.98
C TYR A 68 5.19 -5.72 3.44
N VAL A 69 5.35 -4.54 4.03
CA VAL A 69 5.60 -4.40 5.46
C VAL A 69 4.43 -5.00 6.27
N THR A 70 3.19 -4.76 5.83
CA THR A 70 1.99 -5.25 6.50
C THR A 70 1.59 -6.67 6.11
N LEU A 71 2.38 -7.37 5.27
CA LEU A 71 2.06 -8.70 4.74
C LEU A 71 1.82 -9.73 5.85
N HIS A 72 2.51 -9.63 6.98
CA HIS A 72 2.32 -10.53 8.12
C HIS A 72 0.91 -10.41 8.75
N THR A 73 0.23 -9.28 8.57
CA THR A 73 -1.17 -9.12 9.01
C THR A 73 -2.17 -9.83 8.09
N LEU A 74 -1.77 -10.12 6.84
CA LEU A 74 -2.50 -11.00 5.92
C LEU A 74 -2.26 -12.48 6.23
N ASP A 75 -1.02 -12.86 6.56
CA ASP A 75 -0.66 -14.25 6.87
C ASP A 75 -1.14 -14.75 8.23
N ALA A 76 -1.21 -13.87 9.24
CA ALA A 76 -1.79 -14.22 10.55
C ALA A 76 -3.28 -14.61 10.48
N ASN A 77 -3.98 -14.28 9.39
CA ASN A 77 -5.33 -14.77 9.12
C ASN A 77 -5.33 -16.17 8.49
N ARG A 78 -4.20 -16.66 7.98
CA ARG A 78 -4.04 -17.99 7.37
C ARG A 78 -3.44 -19.03 8.30
N SER A 79 -2.47 -18.67 9.15
CA SER A 79 -1.84 -19.63 10.07
C SER A 79 -2.84 -20.25 11.07
N LEU A 80 -3.95 -19.55 11.36
CA LEU A 80 -5.08 -20.10 12.12
C LEU A 80 -5.82 -21.25 11.41
N PHE A 81 -5.64 -21.44 10.11
CA PHE A 81 -6.23 -22.53 9.33
C PHE A 81 -5.26 -23.67 9.02
N SER A 82 -3.96 -23.51 9.23
CA SER A 82 -2.97 -24.54 8.86
C SER A 82 -2.51 -25.45 9.99
N GLU A 83 -2.90 -25.19 11.25
CA GLU A 83 -2.63 -26.10 12.36
C GLU A 83 -3.91 -26.79 12.84
N SER A 84 -4.08 -28.03 12.39
CA SER A 84 -4.93 -28.99 13.07
C SER A 84 -4.21 -29.50 14.33
N ALA A 85 -4.86 -29.31 15.47
CA ALA A 85 -4.64 -29.99 16.76
C ALA A 85 -3.52 -29.47 17.68
N ASN A 86 -3.99 -29.07 18.88
CA ASN A 86 -3.30 -29.05 20.17
C ASN A 86 -2.38 -27.88 20.53
N ALA A 87 -2.98 -26.81 21.07
CA ALA A 87 -2.48 -26.19 22.30
C ALA A 87 -3.64 -25.53 23.07
N ALA A 88 -3.86 -26.05 24.27
CA ALA A 88 -4.91 -25.68 25.19
C ALA A 88 -4.74 -24.26 25.77
N GLY A 89 -5.86 -23.61 26.08
CA GLY A 89 -5.91 -22.54 27.08
C GLY A 89 -5.82 -21.13 26.51
N GLY A 90 -6.95 -20.60 26.04
CA GLY A 90 -7.10 -19.18 25.78
C GLY A 90 -8.32 -18.93 24.93
N GLU A 91 -9.39 -18.47 25.56
CA GLU A 91 -10.57 -17.88 24.94
C GLU A 91 -10.19 -16.94 23.78
N HIS A 92 -10.17 -17.44 22.54
CA HIS A 92 -10.04 -16.60 21.35
C HIS A 92 -11.42 -16.57 20.67
N ALA A 93 -12.30 -15.78 21.27
CA ALA A 93 -13.56 -15.39 20.68
C ALA A 93 -13.30 -14.70 19.32
N GLY A 94 -13.84 -15.27 18.24
CA GLY A 94 -14.23 -14.55 17.02
C GLY A 94 -13.12 -13.87 16.22
N ASP A 95 -12.10 -14.61 15.78
CA ASP A 95 -10.86 -14.02 15.26
C ASP A 95 -10.88 -13.72 13.74
N GLY A 96 -11.86 -12.96 13.25
CA GLY A 96 -11.70 -12.10 12.05
C GLY A 96 -11.22 -12.74 10.74
N THR A 97 -11.48 -14.02 10.49
CA THR A 97 -11.07 -14.68 9.24
C THR A 97 -11.97 -14.28 8.06
N MET A 98 -11.42 -14.31 6.85
CA MET A 98 -12.14 -14.01 5.59
C MET A 98 -13.40 -14.88 5.45
N GLU A 99 -13.35 -16.13 5.90
CA GLU A 99 -14.47 -17.07 5.88
C GLU A 99 -15.50 -16.79 6.97
N LEU A 100 -15.08 -16.45 8.21
CA LEU A 100 -16.01 -16.01 9.26
C LEU A 100 -16.76 -14.74 8.85
N PHE A 101 -16.07 -13.78 8.21
CA PHE A 101 -16.69 -12.57 7.71
C PHE A 101 -17.67 -12.89 6.58
N ARG A 102 -17.32 -13.81 5.68
CA ARG A 102 -18.22 -14.30 4.62
C ARG A 102 -19.46 -14.99 5.21
N CYS A 103 -19.29 -15.85 6.22
CA CYS A 103 -20.39 -16.53 6.90
C CYS A 103 -21.30 -15.58 7.70
N SER A 104 -20.83 -14.37 8.03
CA SER A 104 -21.63 -13.36 8.72
C SER A 104 -22.66 -12.65 7.83
N GLY A 105 -22.68 -12.94 6.52
CA GLY A 105 -23.61 -12.32 5.56
C GLY A 105 -23.35 -10.84 5.26
N ARG A 106 -22.28 -10.26 5.84
CA ARG A 106 -21.86 -8.88 5.60
C ARG A 106 -21.17 -8.71 4.25
N PRO A 107 -21.29 -7.53 3.62
CA PRO A 107 -20.67 -7.28 2.33
C PRO A 107 -19.15 -7.33 2.45
N MET A 108 -18.52 -8.14 1.60
CA MET A 108 -17.08 -8.40 1.66
C MET A 108 -16.23 -7.15 1.34
N LEU A 109 -16.83 -6.15 0.70
CA LEU A 109 -16.26 -4.82 0.52
C LEU A 109 -15.81 -4.20 1.86
N GLU A 110 -16.58 -4.37 2.94
CA GLU A 110 -16.21 -3.84 4.26
C GLU A 110 -14.96 -4.51 4.83
N TYR A 111 -14.74 -5.78 4.51
CA TYR A 111 -13.54 -6.52 4.90
C TYR A 111 -12.31 -6.04 4.12
N CYS A 112 -12.43 -5.95 2.80
CA CYS A 112 -11.43 -5.40 1.89
C CYS A 112 -10.97 -4.00 2.34
N LEU A 113 -11.92 -3.08 2.51
CA LEU A 113 -11.63 -1.73 3.01
C LEU A 113 -10.98 -1.74 4.39
N ALA A 114 -11.46 -2.58 5.32
CA ALA A 114 -10.87 -2.64 6.65
C ALA A 114 -9.41 -3.13 6.62
N LYS A 115 -9.09 -4.07 5.74
CA LYS A 115 -7.74 -4.62 5.59
C LYS A 115 -6.78 -3.63 4.95
N SER A 116 -7.25 -2.85 3.97
CA SER A 116 -6.41 -1.85 3.31
C SER A 116 -6.07 -0.62 4.16
N LEU A 117 -6.83 -0.35 5.24
CA LEU A 117 -6.62 0.84 6.08
C LEU A 117 -5.24 0.89 6.76
N LEU A 118 -4.73 -0.25 7.24
CA LEU A 118 -3.41 -0.29 7.88
C LEU A 118 -2.28 -0.05 6.86
N PRO A 119 -2.19 -0.77 5.72
CA PRO A 119 -1.22 -0.48 4.67
C PRO A 119 -1.29 0.97 4.19
N MET A 120 -2.50 1.54 4.02
CA MET A 120 -2.68 2.95 3.65
C MET A 120 -2.07 3.90 4.69
N ALA A 121 -2.36 3.68 5.98
CA ALA A 121 -1.81 4.52 7.04
C ALA A 121 -0.28 4.42 7.12
N VAL A 122 0.27 3.22 6.98
CA VAL A 122 1.72 3.00 6.92
C VAL A 122 2.32 3.71 5.70
N ALA A 123 1.72 3.60 4.53
CA ALA A 123 2.16 4.27 3.31
C ALA A 123 2.22 5.79 3.47
N GLU A 124 1.18 6.38 4.05
CA GLU A 124 1.13 7.82 4.33
C GLU A 124 2.21 8.23 5.33
N THR A 125 2.37 7.51 6.43
CA THR A 125 3.43 7.85 7.42
C THR A 125 4.83 7.79 6.80
N MET A 126 5.12 6.79 5.97
CA MET A 126 6.40 6.70 5.24
C MET A 126 6.57 7.85 4.25
N THR A 127 5.49 8.27 3.58
CA THR A 127 5.51 9.39 2.64
C THR A 127 5.73 10.72 3.35
N LEU A 128 5.04 10.97 4.46
CA LEU A 128 5.24 12.17 5.27
C LEU A 128 6.66 12.27 5.82
N LEU A 129 7.25 11.16 6.26
CA LEU A 129 8.65 11.12 6.69
C LEU A 129 9.61 11.43 5.53
N LEU A 130 9.35 10.87 4.35
CA LEU A 130 10.12 11.18 3.15
C LEU A 130 10.02 12.66 2.77
N MET A 131 8.80 13.23 2.75
CA MET A 131 8.55 14.63 2.44
C MET A 131 9.23 15.55 3.46
N ALA A 132 9.20 15.19 4.75
CA ALA A 132 9.90 15.91 5.81
C ALA A 132 11.43 15.88 5.61
N TYR A 133 11.98 14.73 5.20
CA TYR A 133 13.40 14.62 4.86
C TYR A 133 13.78 15.45 3.64
N LEU A 134 12.98 15.41 2.57
CA LEU A 134 13.19 16.23 1.38
C LEU A 134 13.12 17.73 1.70
N ALA A 135 12.22 18.13 2.61
CA ALA A 135 12.16 19.49 3.11
C ALA A 135 13.39 19.86 3.95
N TRP A 136 13.82 18.98 4.85
CA TRP A 136 15.02 19.17 5.68
C TRP A 136 16.29 19.35 4.84
N CYS A 137 16.44 18.56 3.77
CA CYS A 137 17.57 18.66 2.83
C CYS A 137 17.46 19.84 1.86
N GLY A 138 16.42 20.69 1.96
CA GLY A 138 16.22 21.85 1.09
C GLY A 138 15.74 21.52 -0.33
N LEU A 139 15.47 20.25 -0.64
CA LEU A 139 15.08 19.78 -1.97
C LEU A 139 13.64 20.18 -2.35
N MET A 140 12.79 20.45 -1.36
CA MET A 140 11.43 20.97 -1.56
C MET A 140 11.39 22.47 -1.88
N THR A 141 12.41 23.23 -1.47
CA THR A 141 12.42 24.70 -1.49
C THR A 141 13.49 25.30 -2.40
N ALA A 142 14.43 24.50 -2.91
CA ALA A 142 15.60 24.99 -3.65
C ALA A 142 15.28 25.85 -4.88
N HIS A 143 14.10 25.69 -5.52
CA HIS A 143 13.79 26.38 -6.79
C HIS A 143 12.36 26.98 -6.91
N GLY A 144 11.61 27.11 -5.81
CA GLY A 144 10.28 27.76 -5.83
C GLY A 144 9.25 27.13 -4.91
N THR A 145 8.02 27.66 -4.92
CA THR A 145 6.88 27.10 -4.19
C THR A 145 6.46 25.75 -4.79
N VAL A 146 6.39 24.70 -3.97
CA VAL A 146 5.83 23.40 -4.37
C VAL A 146 4.39 23.60 -4.87
N SER A 147 4.08 23.08 -6.06
CA SER A 147 2.73 23.22 -6.60
C SER A 147 1.73 22.41 -5.77
N ILE A 148 0.50 22.92 -5.61
CA ILE A 148 -0.57 22.21 -4.88
C ILE A 148 -0.83 20.83 -5.50
N THR A 149 -0.68 20.70 -6.82
CA THR A 149 -0.85 19.45 -7.56
C THR A 149 0.18 18.39 -7.18
N ASP A 150 1.42 18.77 -6.89
CA ASP A 150 2.48 17.83 -6.52
C ASP A 150 2.26 17.29 -5.10
N VAL A 151 1.84 18.17 -4.18
CA VAL A 151 1.46 17.77 -2.81
C VAL A 151 0.26 16.83 -2.84
N LEU A 152 -0.76 17.14 -3.64
CA LEU A 152 -1.92 16.28 -3.81
C LEU A 152 -1.54 14.91 -4.39
N PHE A 153 -0.67 14.87 -5.39
CA PHE A 153 -0.18 13.60 -5.93
C PHE A 153 0.58 12.79 -4.88
N ALA A 154 1.50 13.44 -4.15
CA ALA A 154 2.31 12.79 -3.12
C ALA A 154 1.46 12.16 -2.02
N LEU A 155 0.29 12.72 -1.70
CA LEU A 155 -0.65 12.14 -0.72
C LEU A 155 -1.54 11.06 -1.34
N VAL A 156 -2.06 11.26 -2.55
CA VAL A 156 -3.02 10.33 -3.15
C VAL A 156 -2.37 9.07 -3.72
N ALA A 157 -1.19 9.20 -4.32
CA ALA A 157 -0.45 8.08 -4.92
C ALA A 157 -0.17 6.93 -3.93
N PRO A 158 0.40 7.14 -2.72
CA PRO A 158 0.69 6.06 -1.79
C PRO A 158 -0.57 5.33 -1.32
N LEU A 159 -1.65 6.08 -1.07
CA LEU A 159 -2.95 5.50 -0.69
C LEU A 159 -3.51 4.59 -1.78
N THR A 160 -3.51 5.08 -3.02
CA THR A 160 -4.07 4.35 -4.15
C THR A 160 -3.23 3.14 -4.53
N THR A 161 -1.90 3.22 -4.46
CA THR A 161 -1.03 2.06 -4.71
C THR A 161 -1.11 1.02 -3.59
N ALA A 162 -1.09 1.44 -2.31
CA ALA A 162 -1.24 0.53 -1.18
C ALA A 162 -2.59 -0.20 -1.24
N PHE A 163 -3.68 0.52 -1.55
CA PHE A 163 -5.00 -0.07 -1.74
C PHE A 163 -5.01 -1.09 -2.87
N ALA A 164 -4.55 -0.69 -4.06
CA ALA A 164 -4.58 -1.53 -5.25
C ALA A 164 -3.81 -2.84 -5.06
N LEU A 165 -2.66 -2.77 -4.39
CA LEU A 165 -1.80 -3.93 -4.14
C LEU A 165 -2.37 -4.82 -3.05
N GLU A 166 -2.92 -4.26 -1.97
CA GLU A 166 -3.58 -5.03 -0.93
C GLU A 166 -4.75 -5.82 -1.52
N GLU A 167 -5.60 -5.17 -2.31
CA GLU A 167 -6.72 -5.82 -2.99
C GLU A 167 -6.23 -6.91 -3.95
N MET A 168 -5.16 -6.65 -4.70
CA MET A 168 -4.55 -7.66 -5.58
C MET A 168 -4.08 -8.89 -4.78
N LEU A 169 -3.41 -8.71 -3.65
CA LEU A 169 -2.93 -9.80 -2.80
C LEU A 169 -4.08 -10.57 -2.13
N LEU A 170 -5.13 -9.88 -1.71
CA LEU A 170 -6.36 -10.48 -1.19
C LEU A 170 -7.04 -11.34 -2.26
N VAL A 171 -7.09 -10.88 -3.51
CA VAL A 171 -7.72 -11.60 -4.62
C VAL A 171 -6.91 -12.80 -5.08
N ILE A 172 -5.57 -12.68 -5.20
CA ILE A 172 -4.72 -13.77 -5.69
C ILE A 172 -4.85 -15.00 -4.77
N GLY A 173 -5.06 -14.79 -3.47
CA GLY A 173 -5.12 -15.88 -2.49
C GLY A 173 -3.70 -16.38 -2.23
N GLY A 174 -3.12 -15.98 -1.11
CA GLY A 174 -1.73 -16.25 -0.76
C GLY A 174 -1.48 -17.65 -0.24
N GLY A 175 -1.69 -18.63 -1.12
CA GLY A 175 -0.73 -19.72 -1.18
C GLY A 175 0.65 -19.17 -1.58
N ALA A 176 1.72 -19.90 -1.26
CA ALA A 176 3.09 -19.49 -1.57
C ALA A 176 3.27 -19.06 -3.04
N LEU A 177 2.59 -19.75 -3.97
CA LEU A 177 2.61 -19.46 -5.40
C LEU A 177 1.86 -18.17 -5.77
N GLY A 178 0.80 -17.82 -5.02
CA GLY A 178 0.09 -16.56 -5.18
C GLY A 178 0.89 -15.37 -4.65
N MET A 179 1.60 -15.55 -3.53
CA MET A 179 2.49 -14.52 -2.99
C MET A 179 3.70 -14.27 -3.88
N THR A 180 4.33 -15.30 -4.43
CA THR A 180 5.46 -15.13 -5.36
C THR A 180 5.03 -14.43 -6.65
N VAL A 181 3.87 -14.80 -7.22
CA VAL A 181 3.31 -14.09 -8.37
C VAL A 181 2.99 -12.63 -8.03
N GLY A 182 2.39 -12.38 -6.86
CA GLY A 182 2.13 -11.02 -6.38
C GLY A 182 3.40 -10.18 -6.25
N MET A 183 4.48 -10.76 -5.70
CA MET A 183 5.80 -10.12 -5.57
C MET A 183 6.50 -9.87 -6.91
N LEU A 184 6.23 -10.65 -7.94
CA LEU A 184 6.79 -10.46 -9.29
C LEU A 184 6.00 -9.46 -10.12
N VAL A 185 4.68 -9.43 -9.98
CA VAL A 185 3.78 -8.57 -10.77
C VAL A 185 3.70 -7.17 -10.17
N SER A 186 3.73 -7.03 -8.84
CA SER A 186 3.58 -5.73 -8.18
C SER A 186 4.65 -4.70 -8.54
N PRO A 187 5.95 -5.02 -8.70
CA PRO A 187 6.96 -4.02 -9.07
C PRO A 187 6.74 -3.55 -10.50
N VAL A 188 6.34 -4.45 -11.41
CA VAL A 188 6.04 -4.11 -12.81
C VAL A 188 4.84 -3.16 -12.88
N LEU A 189 3.79 -3.40 -12.08
CA LEU A 189 2.62 -2.52 -12.00
C LEU A 189 3.00 -1.14 -11.45
N VAL A 190 3.79 -1.08 -10.39
CA VAL A 190 4.20 0.20 -9.77
C VAL A 190 5.13 0.98 -10.67
N VAL A 191 6.11 0.34 -11.29
CA VAL A 191 7.02 0.97 -12.27
C VAL A 191 6.24 1.43 -13.50
N GLY A 192 5.29 0.64 -13.99
CA GLY A 192 4.40 1.03 -15.09
C GLY A 192 3.54 2.25 -14.74
N PHE A 193 2.99 2.29 -13.52
CA PHE A 193 2.23 3.42 -13.01
C PHE A 193 3.09 4.69 -12.86
N VAL A 194 4.27 4.58 -12.25
CA VAL A 194 5.23 5.70 -12.15
C VAL A 194 5.62 6.20 -13.54
N GLY A 195 5.95 5.30 -14.47
CA GLY A 195 6.30 5.64 -15.84
C GLY A 195 5.16 6.34 -16.60
N LEU A 196 3.91 5.97 -16.33
CA LEU A 196 2.73 6.65 -16.87
C LEU A 196 2.58 8.05 -16.26
N CYS A 197 2.68 8.18 -14.93
CA CYS A 197 2.59 9.47 -14.24
C CYS A 197 3.66 10.46 -14.69
N LEU A 198 4.88 10.01 -14.94
CA LEU A 198 5.97 10.84 -15.46
C LEU A 198 5.75 11.33 -16.90
N ARG A 199 4.87 10.67 -17.67
CA ARG A 199 4.53 11.07 -19.04
C ARG A 199 3.29 11.95 -19.14
N LEU A 200 2.52 12.06 -18.05
CA LEU A 200 1.34 12.90 -17.99
C LEU A 200 1.71 14.33 -17.57
N PRO A 201 0.97 15.35 -18.03
CA PRO A 201 1.10 16.69 -17.46
C PRO A 201 0.80 16.64 -15.95
N LEU A 202 1.59 17.34 -15.13
CA LEU A 202 1.56 17.25 -13.66
C LEU A 202 0.16 17.46 -13.06
N GLY A 203 -0.68 18.29 -13.67
CA GLY A 203 -2.08 18.49 -13.24
C GLY A 203 -3.00 17.28 -13.41
N CYS A 204 -2.66 16.33 -14.29
CA CYS A 204 -3.43 15.12 -14.53
C CYS A 204 -2.94 13.92 -13.71
N ALA A 205 -1.73 13.98 -13.15
CA ALA A 205 -1.16 12.92 -12.32
C ALA A 205 -2.05 12.50 -11.12
N PRO A 206 -2.68 13.41 -10.33
CA PRO A 206 -3.55 12.99 -9.23
C PRO A 206 -4.84 12.31 -9.72
N ALA A 207 -5.39 12.75 -10.86
CA ALA A 207 -6.55 12.10 -11.46
C ALA A 207 -6.19 10.69 -11.98
N ALA A 208 -4.99 10.50 -12.53
CA ALA A 208 -4.50 9.20 -12.93
C ALA A 208 -4.28 8.26 -11.73
N ALA A 209 -3.81 8.77 -10.59
CA ALA A 209 -3.68 7.99 -9.35
C ALA A 209 -5.03 7.50 -8.84
N LEU A 210 -6.04 8.38 -8.79
CA LEU A 210 -7.41 8.00 -8.44
C LEU A 210 -7.98 6.99 -9.44
N GLY A 211 -7.78 7.22 -10.74
CA GLY A 211 -8.20 6.32 -11.80
C GLY A 211 -7.57 4.93 -11.67
N PHE A 212 -6.28 4.86 -11.34
CA PHE A 212 -5.56 3.61 -11.09
C PHE A 212 -6.15 2.87 -9.87
N GLY A 213 -6.35 3.57 -8.75
CA GLY A 213 -6.96 3.00 -7.56
C GLY A 213 -8.38 2.46 -7.83
N LEU A 214 -9.21 3.22 -8.55
CA LEU A 214 -10.57 2.82 -8.93
C LEU A 214 -10.58 1.65 -9.92
N ALA A 215 -9.70 1.64 -10.91
CA ALA A 215 -9.57 0.55 -11.87
C ALA A 215 -9.19 -0.75 -11.15
N MET A 216 -8.24 -0.68 -10.22
CA MET A 216 -7.83 -1.83 -9.41
C MET A 216 -8.95 -2.29 -8.48
N ALA A 217 -9.70 -1.37 -7.86
CA ALA A 217 -10.91 -1.69 -7.10
C ALA A 217 -11.95 -2.42 -7.95
N ALA A 218 -12.18 -1.96 -9.18
CA ALA A 218 -13.13 -2.56 -10.09
C ALA A 218 -12.69 -3.96 -10.53
N VAL A 219 -11.40 -4.14 -10.80
CA VAL A 219 -10.80 -5.45 -11.13
C VAL A 219 -10.93 -6.41 -9.95
N THR A 220 -10.64 -5.97 -8.73
CA THR A 220 -10.72 -6.83 -7.54
C THR A 220 -12.15 -7.18 -7.20
N MET A 221 -13.10 -6.24 -7.32
CA MET A 221 -14.52 -6.55 -7.22
C MET A 221 -14.99 -7.52 -8.31
N ALA A 222 -14.53 -7.36 -9.56
CA ALA A 222 -14.90 -8.26 -10.65
C ALA A 222 -14.36 -9.68 -10.43
N LEU A 223 -13.12 -9.81 -9.94
CA LEU A 223 -12.49 -11.08 -9.61
C LEU A 223 -13.13 -11.72 -8.37
N ALA A 224 -13.45 -10.93 -7.34
CA ALA A 224 -14.17 -11.38 -6.15
C ALA A 224 -15.59 -11.86 -6.51
N ARG A 225 -16.31 -11.16 -7.38
CA ARG A 225 -17.62 -11.62 -7.92
C ARG A 225 -17.51 -12.97 -8.63
N ARG A 226 -16.44 -13.18 -9.41
CA ARG A 226 -16.23 -14.46 -10.12
C ARG A 226 -15.90 -15.61 -9.18
N ARG A 227 -15.08 -15.39 -8.14
CA ARG A 227 -14.72 -16.41 -7.16
C ARG A 227 -15.81 -16.65 -6.11
N TYR A 228 -16.59 -15.63 -5.78
CA TYR A 228 -17.59 -15.65 -4.73
C TYR A 228 -18.85 -14.85 -5.15
N PRO A 229 -19.77 -15.45 -5.92
CA PRO A 229 -20.92 -14.75 -6.51
C PRO A 229 -21.87 -14.09 -5.49
N ASP A 230 -21.89 -14.56 -4.24
CA ASP A 230 -22.77 -14.04 -3.17
C ASP A 230 -22.17 -12.89 -2.34
N THR A 231 -20.92 -12.47 -2.59
CA THR A 231 -20.18 -11.56 -1.69
C THR A 231 -20.58 -10.09 -1.69
N LEU A 232 -21.42 -9.69 -2.66
CA LEU A 232 -21.87 -8.30 -2.81
C LEU A 232 -23.38 -8.12 -2.61
N ARG A 233 -24.10 -9.20 -2.28
CA ARG A 233 -25.50 -9.11 -1.89
C ARG A 233 -25.56 -9.31 -0.37
N PRO A 234 -26.27 -8.44 0.38
CA PRO A 234 -26.64 -8.81 1.73
C PRO A 234 -27.45 -10.11 1.64
N VAL A 235 -27.13 -11.08 2.52
CA VAL A 235 -28.00 -12.25 2.70
C VAL A 235 -29.35 -11.69 3.13
N ARG A 236 -30.36 -11.83 2.26
CA ARG A 236 -31.74 -11.51 2.64
C ARG A 236 -32.14 -12.53 3.71
N GLU A 237 -32.31 -12.05 4.94
CA GLU A 237 -33.12 -12.73 5.94
C GLU A 237 -34.58 -12.84 5.47
#